data_AF-A0A5K0ZPP0-F1
#
_entry.id   AF-A0A5K0ZPP0-F1
#
_cell.length_a   1.000
_cell.length_b   1.000
_cell.length_c   1.000
_cell.angle_alpha   90.00
_cell.angle_beta   90.00
_cell.angle_gamma   90.00
#
_symmetry.space_group_name_H-M   'P 1'
#
loop_
_entity.id
_entity.type
_entity.pdbx_description
1 polymer ?
#
loop_
_entity_poly.entity_id
_entity_poly.type
_entity_poly.pdbx_seq_one_letter_code
_entity_poly.pdbx_strand_id
1 'polypeptide(L)'
;MLDCTLQQFTSSARLVENRAFLILIAQRMALLVVLPGLLLAWAVWKVLYAVWWKPLRIQRWLRKQGIHGPSYQLFFGNTRETMSGFYEAWSKPMSLSHDIAPRVLAYFYHVAKEY
;
A
#
# COMPACT_ATOMS: atom_id res chain seq x y z
N MET A 1 -37.49 -60.24 7.90
CA MET A 1 -37.21 -59.30 9.03
C MET A 1 -35.84 -58.64 8.90
N LEU A 2 -34.81 -59.38 8.45
CA LEU A 2 -33.45 -58.86 8.20
C LEU A 2 -33.35 -57.83 7.04
N ASP A 3 -34.19 -57.96 6.01
CA ASP A 3 -34.14 -57.03 4.86
C ASP A 3 -34.59 -55.61 5.22
N CYS A 4 -35.58 -55.49 6.11
CA CYS A 4 -36.09 -54.19 6.54
C CYS A 4 -35.06 -53.45 7.41
N THR A 5 -34.33 -54.17 8.27
CA THR A 5 -33.26 -53.59 9.09
C THR A 5 -32.06 -53.17 8.25
N LEU A 6 -31.70 -53.94 7.22
CA LEU A 6 -30.64 -53.56 6.27
C LEU A 6 -31.04 -52.33 5.45
N GLN A 7 -32.28 -52.27 4.97
CA GLN A 7 -32.77 -51.12 4.21
C GLN A 7 -32.80 -49.84 5.04
N GLN A 8 -33.17 -49.93 6.32
CA GLN A 8 -33.14 -48.79 7.24
C GLN A 8 -31.71 -48.33 7.58
N PHE A 9 -30.77 -49.27 7.71
CA PHE A 9 -29.35 -48.94 7.92
C PHE A 9 -28.74 -48.23 6.70
N THR A 10 -29.03 -48.70 5.48
CA THR A 10 -28.50 -48.09 4.25
C THR A 10 -29.11 -46.71 3.94
N SER A 11 -30.32 -46.43 4.40
CA SER A 11 -30.96 -45.11 4.28
C SER A 11 -30.31 -44.09 5.22
N SER A 12 -30.14 -44.46 6.49
CA SER A 12 -29.48 -43.62 7.50
C SER A 12 -28.01 -43.36 7.18
N ALA A 13 -27.29 -44.37 6.69
CA ALA A 13 -25.90 -44.23 6.25
C ALA A 13 -25.77 -43.24 5.08
N ARG A 14 -26.63 -43.34 4.05
CA ARG A 14 -26.66 -42.41 2.92
C ARG A 14 -27.04 -40.98 3.34
N LEU A 15 -27.92 -40.82 4.32
CA LEU A 15 -28.29 -39.49 4.83
C LEU A 15 -27.13 -38.81 5.56
N VAL A 16 -26.38 -39.55 6.38
CA VAL A 16 -25.20 -39.04 7.09
C VAL A 16 -24.06 -38.73 6.12
N GLU A 17 -23.82 -39.62 5.15
CA GLU A 17 -22.82 -39.42 4.11
C GLU A 17 -23.11 -38.15 3.29
N ASN A 18 -24.34 -37.97 2.81
CA ASN A 18 -24.74 -36.78 2.06
C ASN A 18 -24.61 -35.48 2.89
N ARG A 19 -24.99 -35.50 4.17
CA ARG A 19 -24.83 -34.33 5.06
C ARG A 19 -23.35 -34.02 5.32
N ALA A 20 -22.53 -35.05 5.53
CA ALA A 20 -21.10 -34.89 5.71
C ALA A 20 -20.45 -34.28 4.46
N PHE A 21 -20.80 -34.77 3.26
CA PHE A 21 -20.32 -34.19 2.01
C PHE A 21 -20.72 -32.72 1.84
N LEU A 22 -21.97 -32.35 2.13
CA LEU A 22 -22.43 -30.96 2.04
C LEU A 22 -21.70 -30.04 3.01
N ILE A 23 -21.46 -30.48 4.25
CA ILE A 23 -20.69 -29.73 5.25
C ILE A 23 -19.24 -29.55 4.79
N LEU A 24 -18.62 -30.61 4.26
CA LEU A 24 -17.22 -30.61 3.84
C LEU A 24 -17.00 -29.72 2.60
N ILE A 25 -17.97 -29.68 1.68
CA ILE A 25 -17.98 -28.74 0.54
C ILE A 25 -18.12 -27.30 1.03
N ALA A 26 -19.10 -27.02 1.90
CA ALA A 26 -19.32 -25.67 2.44
C ALA A 26 -18.09 -25.13 3.18
N GLN A 27 -17.44 -25.97 4.00
CA GLN A 27 -16.25 -25.60 4.75
C GLN A 27 -15.04 -25.33 3.85
N ARG A 28 -14.84 -26.13 2.80
CA ARG A 28 -13.77 -25.90 1.80
C ARG A 28 -14.00 -24.61 1.01
N MET A 29 -15.24 -24.34 0.60
CA MET A 29 -15.59 -23.12 -0.13
C MET A 29 -15.42 -21.88 0.75
N ALA A 30 -15.83 -21.94 2.02
CA ALA A 30 -15.61 -20.86 2.97
C ALA A 30 -14.10 -20.57 3.15
N LEU A 31 -13.28 -21.62 3.28
CA LEU A 31 -11.83 -21.47 3.45
C LEU A 31 -11.16 -20.87 2.21
N LEU A 32 -11.59 -21.25 1.01
CA LEU A 32 -11.10 -20.69 -0.26
C LEU A 32 -11.46 -19.21 -0.47
N VAL A 33 -12.57 -18.74 0.10
CA VAL A 33 -13.01 -17.33 -0.03
C VAL A 33 -12.44 -16.46 1.09
N VAL A 34 -12.43 -16.96 2.33
CA VAL A 34 -12.02 -16.19 3.51
C VAL A 34 -10.50 -15.96 3.54
N LEU A 35 -9.68 -16.96 3.17
CA LEU A 35 -8.22 -16.83 3.14
C LEU A 35 -7.72 -15.67 2.27
N PRO A 36 -8.05 -15.59 0.98
CA PRO A 36 -7.59 -14.49 0.14
C PRO A 36 -8.16 -13.14 0.59
N GLY A 37 -9.41 -13.10 1.05
CA GLY A 37 -10.01 -11.88 1.60
C GLY A 37 -9.23 -11.34 2.80
N LEU A 38 -8.84 -12.22 3.73
CA LEU A 38 -8.04 -11.83 4.90
C LEU A 38 -6.63 -11.37 4.51
N LEU A 39 -6.00 -12.06 3.55
CA LEU A 39 -4.68 -11.66 3.03
C LEU A 39 -4.70 -10.29 2.37
N LEU A 40 -5.73 -10.01 1.56
CA LEU A 40 -5.92 -8.70 0.93
C LEU A 40 -6.16 -7.61 1.97
N ALA A 41 -7.04 -7.86 2.94
CA ALA A 41 -7.30 -6.92 4.03
C ALA A 41 -6.02 -6.62 4.83
N TRP A 42 -5.23 -7.64 5.15
CA TRP A 42 -3.95 -7.48 5.83
C TRP A 42 -2.94 -6.69 5.00
N ALA A 43 -2.85 -6.96 3.69
CA ALA A 43 -1.97 -6.23 2.78
C ALA A 43 -2.34 -4.74 2.72
N VAL A 44 -3.63 -4.43 2.55
CA VAL A 44 -4.14 -3.04 2.55
C VAL A 44 -3.84 -2.36 3.88
N TRP A 45 -4.11 -3.02 5.00
CA TRP A 45 -3.81 -2.48 6.33
C TRP A 45 -2.31 -2.19 6.52
N LYS A 46 -1.44 -3.10 6.07
CA LYS A 46 0.01 -2.92 6.12
C LYS A 46 0.47 -1.76 5.25
N VAL A 47 -0.10 -1.60 4.06
CA VAL A 47 0.20 -0.46 3.18
C VAL A 47 -0.25 0.84 3.81
N LEU A 48 -1.47 0.90 4.33
CA LEU A 48 -2.00 2.08 5.02
C LEU A 48 -1.12 2.46 6.23
N TYR A 49 -0.74 1.46 7.03
CA TYR A 49 0.17 1.66 8.15
C TYR A 49 1.55 2.12 7.69
N ALA A 50 2.11 1.55 6.62
CA ALA A 50 3.39 1.98 6.08
C ALA A 50 3.33 3.43 5.55
N VAL A 51 2.30 3.76 4.78
CA VAL A 51 2.07 5.09 4.20
C VAL A 51 1.85 6.14 5.29
N TRP A 52 1.18 5.81 6.40
CA TRP A 52 0.94 6.77 7.48
C TRP A 52 2.09 6.83 8.50
N TRP A 53 2.63 5.68 8.90
CA TRP A 53 3.59 5.58 10.00
C TRP A 53 5.03 5.87 9.57
N LYS A 54 5.46 5.42 8.37
CA LYS A 54 6.82 5.72 7.89
C LYS A 54 7.10 7.22 7.81
N PRO A 55 6.27 8.07 7.17
CA PRO A 55 6.61 9.47 7.03
C PRO A 55 6.61 10.21 8.36
N LEU A 56 5.67 9.92 9.26
CA LEU A 56 5.64 10.52 10.59
C LEU A 56 6.88 10.18 11.41
N ARG A 57 7.35 8.92 11.37
CA ARG A 57 8.57 8.54 12.09
C ARG A 57 9.80 9.24 11.51
N ILE A 58 9.92 9.27 10.19
CA ILE A 58 11.05 9.92 9.50
C ILE A 58 11.06 11.40 9.84
N GLN A 59 9.91 12.09 9.73
CA GLN A 59 9.78 13.51 10.06
C GLN A 59 10.16 13.80 11.52
N ARG A 60 9.71 12.97 12.48
CA ARG A 60 10.09 13.12 13.90
C ARG A 60 11.58 12.90 14.13
N TRP A 61 12.19 11.93 13.43
CA TRP A 61 13.63 11.67 13.52
C TRP A 61 14.47 12.82 12.97
N LEU A 62 14.13 13.33 11.78
CA LEU A 62 14.81 14.50 11.20
C LEU A 62 14.65 15.75 12.08
N ARG A 63 13.45 16.00 12.63
CA ARG A 63 13.24 17.11 13.58
C ARG A 63 14.10 16.99 14.83
N LYS A 64 14.27 15.78 15.37
CA LYS A 64 15.18 15.53 16.50
C LYS A 64 16.65 15.77 16.16
N GLN A 65 17.03 15.57 14.89
CA GLN A 65 18.36 15.88 14.38
C GLN A 65 18.54 17.37 14.05
N GLY A 66 17.54 18.22 14.31
CA GLY A 66 17.58 19.66 14.01
C GLY A 66 17.26 20.00 12.56
N ILE A 67 17.00 19.01 11.71
CA ILE A 67 16.68 19.20 10.30
C ILE A 67 15.18 19.47 10.16
N HIS A 68 14.84 20.74 9.98
CA HIS A 68 13.47 21.20 9.76
C HIS A 68 13.16 21.18 8.26
N GLY A 69 12.79 20.00 7.74
CA GLY A 69 12.31 19.86 6.37
C GLY A 69 10.84 20.31 6.19
N PRO A 70 10.42 20.61 4.96
CA PRO A 70 9.03 20.97 4.64
C PRO A 70 8.05 19.86 5.06
N SER A 71 6.80 20.25 5.34
CA SER A 71 5.77 19.30 5.83
C SER A 71 5.47 18.21 4.79
N TYR A 72 5.34 16.97 5.26
CA TYR A 72 5.11 15.82 4.39
C TYR A 72 3.71 15.86 3.77
N GLN A 73 3.64 15.95 2.44
CA GLN A 73 2.40 15.83 1.66
C GLN A 73 2.27 14.41 1.08
N LEU A 74 1.29 13.65 1.58
CA LEU A 74 1.09 12.20 1.39
C LEU A 74 1.07 11.67 -0.06
N PHE A 75 0.69 12.49 -1.05
CA PHE A 75 0.42 12.00 -2.41
C PHE A 75 1.24 12.67 -3.52
N PHE A 76 1.73 13.90 -3.32
CA PHE A 76 2.45 14.64 -4.38
C PHE A 76 3.81 15.20 -3.96
N GLY A 77 4.19 15.10 -2.68
CA GLY A 77 5.45 15.63 -2.17
C GLY A 77 5.69 17.09 -2.59
N ASN A 78 6.96 17.49 -2.62
CA ASN A 78 7.38 18.77 -3.21
C ASN A 78 7.68 18.68 -4.72
N THR A 79 7.41 17.51 -5.32
CA THR A 79 7.88 17.17 -6.66
C THR A 79 7.38 18.15 -7.72
N ARG A 80 6.17 18.69 -7.51
CA ARG A 80 5.55 19.65 -8.43
C ARG A 80 6.24 21.02 -8.38
N GLU A 81 6.58 21.55 -7.20
CA GLU A 81 7.26 22.84 -7.10
C GLU A 81 8.71 22.73 -7.58
N THR A 82 9.38 21.60 -7.31
CA THR A 82 10.71 21.33 -7.85
C THR A 82 10.68 21.28 -9.38
N MET A 83 9.72 20.57 -9.98
CA MET A 83 9.53 20.52 -11.42
C MET A 83 9.22 21.90 -12.02
N SER A 84 8.32 22.68 -11.41
CA SER A 84 8.00 24.02 -11.91
C SER A 84 9.20 24.96 -11.85
N GLY A 85 10.03 24.88 -10.80
CA GLY A 85 11.27 25.65 -10.71
C GLY A 85 12.28 25.29 -11.80
N PHE A 86 12.37 24.00 -12.18
CA PHE A 86 13.20 23.59 -13.32
C PHE A 86 12.65 24.09 -14.65
N TYR A 87 11.34 24.00 -14.88
CA TYR A 87 10.72 24.52 -16.10
C TYR A 87 10.91 26.04 -16.26
N GLU A 88 10.82 26.79 -15.16
CA GLU A 88 11.06 28.23 -15.16
C GLU A 88 12.54 28.58 -15.43
N ALA A 89 13.48 27.80 -14.91
CA ALA A 89 14.90 27.99 -15.19
C ALA A 89 15.28 27.59 -16.63
N TRP A 90 14.55 26.64 -17.22
CA TRP A 90 14.77 26.23 -18.62
C TRP A 90 14.11 27.15 -19.64
N SER A 91 13.05 27.86 -19.27
CA SER A 91 12.38 28.82 -20.15
C SER A 91 13.16 30.13 -20.31
N LYS A 92 14.02 30.46 -19.35
CA LYS A 92 14.87 31.67 -19.39
C LYS A 92 16.14 31.40 -20.23
N PRO A 93 16.52 32.32 -21.14
CA PRO A 93 17.76 32.19 -21.90
C PRO A 93 18.97 32.32 -20.96
N MET A 94 19.96 31.44 -21.13
CA MET A 94 21.15 31.39 -20.29
C MET A 94 22.30 32.17 -20.95
N SER A 95 23.05 32.94 -20.15
CA SER A 95 24.26 33.60 -20.61
C SER A 95 25.41 32.59 -20.78
N LEU A 96 26.35 32.88 -21.69
CA LEU A 96 27.59 32.11 -21.92
C LEU A 96 28.60 32.31 -20.77
N SER A 97 28.15 32.20 -19.52
CA SER A 97 28.99 32.25 -18.33
C SER A 97 29.25 30.83 -17.81
N HIS A 98 30.28 30.66 -16.98
CA HIS A 98 30.56 29.38 -16.31
C HIS A 98 29.52 29.01 -15.22
N ASP A 99 28.49 29.85 -14.99
CA ASP A 99 27.52 29.65 -13.92
C ASP A 99 26.28 28.87 -14.41
N ILE A 100 26.43 27.55 -14.47
CA ILE A 100 25.41 26.59 -14.93
C ILE A 100 24.53 26.09 -13.77
N ALA A 101 24.97 26.30 -12.52
CA ALA A 101 24.30 25.86 -11.31
C ALA A 101 22.81 26.26 -11.21
N PRO A 102 22.40 27.52 -11.49
CA PRO A 102 21.00 27.92 -11.37
C PRO A 102 20.07 27.26 -12.39
N ARG A 103 20.59 26.63 -13.45
CA ARG A 103 19.79 25.94 -14.47
C ARG A 103 19.65 24.44 -14.21
N VAL A 104 20.72 23.79 -13.70
CA VAL A 104 20.75 22.34 -13.42
C VAL A 104 20.14 22.02 -12.06
N LEU A 105 20.32 22.91 -11.09
CA LEU A 105 19.85 22.74 -9.71
C LEU A 105 19.00 23.95 -9.29
N ALA A 106 18.13 24.43 -10.19
CA ALA A 106 17.29 25.63 -9.99
C ALA A 106 16.58 25.66 -8.63
N TYR A 107 15.98 24.54 -8.24
CA TYR A 107 15.31 24.41 -6.96
C TYR A 107 16.26 24.58 -5.75
N PHE A 108 17.43 23.93 -5.76
CA PHE A 108 18.40 24.04 -4.67
C PHE A 108 19.06 25.42 -4.62
N TYR A 109 19.30 26.03 -5.77
CA TYR A 109 19.84 27.38 -5.86
C TYR A 109 18.88 28.41 -5.24
N HIS A 110 17.57 28.27 -5.46
CA HIS A 110 16.57 29.12 -4.84
C HIS A 110 16.52 28.93 -3.31
N VAL A 111 16.49 27.68 -2.84
CA VAL A 111 16.45 27.37 -1.40
C VAL A 111 17.73 27.85 -0.70
N ALA A 112 18.90 27.69 -1.31
CA ALA A 112 20.17 28.14 -0.75
C ALA A 112 20.34 29.66 -0.72
N LYS A 113 19.57 30.40 -1.52
CA LYS A 113 19.57 31.88 -1.50
C LYS A 113 18.65 32.45 -0.42
N GLU A 114 17.68 31.67 0.03
CA GLU A 114 16.66 32.11 0.98
C GLU A 114 17.03 31.84 2.44
N TYR A 115 18.09 31.04 2.68
CA TYR A 115 18.73 30.80 3.97
C TYR A 115 20.13 31.42 4.03
#